data_AF-E2B0B5-F1
#
_entry.id   AF-E2B0B5-F1
#
_cell.length_a   1.000
_cell.length_b   1.000
_cell.length_c   1.000
_cell.angle_alpha   90.00
_cell.angle_beta   90.00
_cell.angle_gamma   90.00
#
_symmetry.space_group_name_H-M   'P 1'
#
loop_
_entity.id
_entity.type
_entity.pdbx_description
1 polymer ?
#
loop_
_entity_poly.entity_id
_entity_poly.type
_entity_poly.pdbx_seq_one_letter_code
_entity_poly.pdbx_strand_id
1 'polypeptide(L)' 'TLKIASWNANRLNQHIQEVKTFIQNQDLDLLLISETHYTKKSYFRMPQYIIYETNHLDGTAHGGTVIIIKN' A
#
# COMPACT_ATOMS: atom_id res chain seq x y z
N THR A 1 -3.66 20.28 -7.33
CA THR A 1 -2.70 20.23 -6.21
C THR A 1 -2.37 18.79 -5.95
N LEU A 2 -1.09 18.46 -5.81
CA LEU A 2 -0.64 17.10 -5.53
C LEU A 2 -0.98 16.70 -4.09
N LYS A 3 -1.64 15.56 -3.90
CA LYS A 3 -2.01 15.02 -2.59
C LYS A 3 -1.25 13.73 -2.30
N ILE A 4 -0.44 13.79 -1.26
CA ILE A 4 0.44 12.69 -0.84
C ILE A 4 0.11 12.33 0.60
N ALA A 5 0.06 11.02 0.89
CA ALA A 5 -0.06 10.52 2.25
C ALA A 5 1.01 9.44 2.54
N SER A 6 1.37 9.29 3.81
CA SER A 6 2.23 8.23 4.30
C SER A 6 1.62 7.58 5.53
N TRP A 7 1.68 6.25 5.61
CA TRP A 7 1.07 5.49 6.69
C TRP A 7 1.91 4.25 7.07
N ASN A 8 2.05 4.00 8.37
CA ASN A 8 2.58 2.74 8.89
C ASN A 8 1.40 1.80 9.16
N ALA A 9 1.29 0.73 8.38
CA ALA A 9 0.11 -0.15 8.40
C ALA A 9 0.13 -1.21 9.51
N ASN A 10 1.31 -1.52 10.08
CA ASN A 10 1.49 -2.60 11.04
C ASN A 10 0.70 -3.88 10.66
N ARG A 11 0.94 -4.38 9.44
CA ARG A 11 0.18 -5.38 8.66
C ARG A 11 -0.94 -4.81 7.78
N LEU A 12 -0.62 -4.56 6.52
CA LEU A 12 -1.54 -4.01 5.52
C LEU A 12 -2.73 -4.93 5.18
N ASN A 13 -2.57 -6.25 5.28
CA ASN A 13 -3.61 -7.22 4.88
C ASN A 13 -4.95 -7.03 5.60
N GLN A 14 -4.94 -6.52 6.84
CA GLN A 14 -6.15 -6.30 7.62
C GLN A 14 -6.91 -5.01 7.21
N HIS A 15 -6.25 -4.12 6.46
CA HIS A 15 -6.72 -2.75 6.23
C HIS A 15 -6.91 -2.41 4.75
N ILE A 16 -6.84 -3.40 3.84
CA ILE A 16 -6.89 -3.16 2.39
C ILE A 16 -8.14 -2.37 1.97
N GLN A 17 -9.31 -2.67 2.57
CA GLN A 17 -10.54 -1.96 2.22
C GLN A 17 -10.54 -0.52 2.72
N GLU A 18 -10.01 -0.28 3.92
CA GLU A 18 -9.86 1.08 4.48
C GLU A 18 -8.94 1.92 3.61
N VAL A 19 -7.82 1.35 3.15
CA VAL A 19 -6.90 2.02 2.22
C VAL A 19 -7.60 2.38 0.91
N LYS A 20 -8.37 1.47 0.33
CA LYS A 20 -9.13 1.74 -0.91
C LYS A 20 -10.12 2.88 -0.73
N THR A 21 -10.91 2.84 0.34
CA THR A 21 -11.89 3.88 0.66
C THR A 21 -11.22 5.22 0.95
N PHE A 22 -10.10 5.23 1.67
CA PHE A 22 -9.35 6.44 1.97
C PHE A 22 -8.81 7.11 0.71
N ILE A 23 -8.16 6.34 -0.17
CA ILE A 23 -7.62 6.84 -1.44
C ILE A 23 -8.74 7.44 -2.31
N GLN A 24 -9.89 6.77 -2.40
CA GLN A 24 -11.04 7.25 -3.19
C GLN A 24 -11.66 8.52 -2.60
N ASN A 25 -11.89 8.55 -1.29
CA ASN A 25 -12.54 9.69 -0.63
C ASN A 25 -11.66 10.93 -0.61
N GLN A 26 -10.34 10.76 -0.49
CA GLN A 26 -9.40 11.87 -0.47
C GLN A 26 -8.89 12.26 -1.86
N ASP A 27 -9.17 11.44 -2.88
CA ASP A 27 -8.64 11.57 -4.24
C ASP A 27 -7.11 11.72 -4.24
N LEU A 28 -6.43 10.73 -3.64
CA LEU A 28 -4.97 10.76 -3.46
C LEU A 28 -4.22 10.47 -4.76
N ASP A 29 -3.11 11.18 -4.96
CA ASP A 29 -2.21 10.94 -6.09
C ASP A 29 -1.13 9.90 -5.73
N LEU A 30 -0.66 9.91 -4.47
CA LEU A 30 0.40 9.04 -3.97
C LEU A 30 0.15 8.61 -2.52
N LEU A 31 0.22 7.31 -2.24
CA LEU A 31 0.23 6.75 -0.89
C LEU A 31 1.49 5.89 -0.67
N LEU A 32 2.22 6.19 0.41
CA LEU A 32 3.39 5.46 0.86
C LEU A 32 3.05 4.64 2.12
N ILE A 33 3.22 3.33 2.08
CA ILE A 33 2.86 2.44 3.19
C ILE A 33 4.08 1.67 3.68
N SER A 34 4.40 1.75 4.98
CA SER A 34 5.46 0.97 5.63
C SER A 34 4.90 -0.12 6.53
N GLU A 35 5.73 -1.08 6.94
CA GLU A 35 5.36 -2.22 7.81
C GLU A 35 4.17 -3.01 7.27
N THR A 36 4.19 -3.29 5.96
CA THR A 36 3.07 -3.97 5.29
C THR A 36 2.96 -5.44 5.69
N HIS A 37 4.08 -6.06 6.09
CA HIS A 37 4.23 -7.48 6.40
C HIS A 37 3.70 -8.36 5.25
N TYR A 38 3.82 -7.87 4.02
CA TYR A 38 3.44 -8.60 2.82
C TYR A 38 4.41 -9.76 2.59
N THR A 39 3.85 -10.89 2.18
CA THR A 39 4.59 -12.05 1.70
C THR A 39 4.42 -12.15 0.19
N LYS A 40 5.23 -12.96 -0.50
CA LYS A 40 5.11 -13.20 -1.95
C LYS A 40 3.71 -13.66 -2.42
N LYS A 41 2.81 -14.04 -1.51
CA LYS A 41 1.44 -14.48 -1.80
C LYS A 41 0.37 -13.43 -1.52
N SER A 42 0.74 -12.28 -0.95
CA SER A 42 -0.18 -11.20 -0.60
C SER A 42 -0.01 -10.08 -1.61
N TYR A 43 -0.94 -9.96 -2.57
CA TYR A 43 -1.00 -8.83 -3.49
C TYR A 43 -2.45 -8.39 -3.64
N PHE A 44 -2.68 -7.10 -3.83
CA PHE A 44 -3.98 -6.58 -4.22
C PHE A 44 -3.83 -5.68 -5.44
N ARG A 45 -4.94 -5.50 -6.17
CA ARG A 45 -5.02 -4.61 -7.31
C ARG A 45 -6.09 -3.56 -7.06
N MET A 46 -5.83 -2.38 -7.60
CA MET A 46 -6.76 -1.26 -7.59
C MET A 46 -6.78 -0.67 -9.01
N PRO A 47 -7.90 -0.79 -9.75
CA PRO A 47 -8.01 -0.14 -11.06
C PRO A 47 -7.74 1.37 -10.92
N GLN A 48 -7.07 1.96 -11.92
CA GLN A 48 -6.63 3.37 -11.94
C GLN A 48 -5.40 3.70 -11.05
N TYR A 49 -4.82 2.71 -10.37
CA TYR A 49 -3.61 2.91 -9.57
C TYR A 49 -2.55 1.86 -9.91
N ILE A 50 -1.30 2.29 -9.95
CA ILE A 50 -0.13 1.41 -10.03
C ILE A 50 0.36 1.18 -8.61
N ILE A 51 0.62 -0.09 -8.29
CA ILE A 51 1.10 -0.51 -6.98
C ILE A 51 2.50 -1.10 -7.17
N TYR A 52 3.48 -0.50 -6.51
CA TYR A 52 4.84 -1.03 -6.38
C TYR A 52 5.04 -1.54 -4.96
N GLU A 53 5.55 -2.75 -4.82
CA GLU A 53 5.78 -3.39 -3.53
C GLU A 53 7.22 -3.87 -3.41
N THR A 54 7.77 -3.73 -2.21
CA THR A 54 9.08 -4.26 -1.84
C THR A 54 8.89 -5.15 -0.62
N ASN A 55 9.09 -6.44 -0.83
CA ASN A 55 9.02 -7.44 0.25
C ASN A 55 10.39 -7.58 0.90
N HIS A 56 10.41 -7.96 2.18
CA HIS A 56 11.66 -8.26 2.86
C HIS A 56 12.36 -9.46 2.18
N LEU A 57 13.68 -9.35 2.01
CA LEU A 57 14.49 -10.27 1.19
C LEU A 57 14.48 -11.72 1.72
N ASP A 58 14.30 -11.91 3.03
CA ASP A 58 14.25 -13.25 3.63
C ASP A 58 12.89 -13.97 3.45
N GLY A 59 11.90 -13.32 2.84
CA GLY A 59 10.58 -13.89 2.56
C GLY A 59 9.66 -14.05 3.77
N THR A 60 10.05 -13.54 4.94
CA THR A 60 9.23 -13.54 6.14
C THR A 60 8.43 -12.24 6.26
N ALA A 61 7.32 -12.29 7.02
CA ALA A 61 6.34 -11.22 7.13
C ALA A 61 6.77 -10.14 8.14
N HIS A 62 7.98 -9.61 8.04
CA HIS A 62 8.41 -8.43 8.80
C HIS A 62 8.88 -7.34 7.84
N GLY A 63 8.58 -6.07 8.17
CA GLY A 63 8.85 -4.94 7.29
C GLY A 63 8.04 -4.95 6.00
N GLY A 64 8.64 -4.44 4.93
CA GLY A 64 8.00 -4.29 3.62
C GLY A 64 7.38 -2.90 3.43
N THR A 65 7.43 -2.43 2.18
CA THR A 65 6.92 -1.11 1.79
C THR A 65 6.11 -1.22 0.50
N VAL A 66 5.01 -0.48 0.44
CA VAL A 66 4.14 -0.37 -0.74
C VAL A 66 4.00 1.10 -1.14
N ILE A 67 4.04 1.35 -2.44
CA ILE A 67 3.82 2.66 -3.06
C ILE A 67 2.61 2.51 -3.99
N ILE A 68 1.61 3.36 -3.83
CA ILE A 68 0.40 3.39 -4.67
C ILE A 68 0.35 4.73 -5.38
N ILE A 69 0.33 4.72 -6.71
CA ILE A 69 0.39 5.90 -7.58
C ILE A 69 -0.84 5.93 -8.45
N LYS A 70 -1.54 7.06 -8.49
CA LYS A 70 -2.67 7.27 -9.41
C LYS A 70 -2.17 7.34 -10.86
N ASN A 71 -2.86 6.65 -11.77
CA ASN A 71 -2.59 6.69 -13.21
C ASN A 71 -2.81 8.09 -13.81
#